data_AF-A0A517T950-F1
#
_entry.id   AF-A0A517T950-F1
#
_cell.length_a   1.000
_cell.length_b   1.000
_cell.length_c   1.000
_cell.angle_alpha   90.00
_cell.angle_beta   90.00
_cell.angle_gamma   90.00
#
_symmetry.space_group_name_H-M   'P 1'
#
loop_
_entity.id
_entity.type
_entity.pdbx_description
1 polymer ?
#
loop_
_entity_poly.entity_id
_entity_poly.type
_entity_poly.pdbx_seq_one_letter_code
_entity_poly.pdbx_strand_id
1 'polypeptide(L)'
;MSLFLQRISILLFLLLVTSAHAEEKFRTDEGNKSEPWYQLKPGEFPPENSSHYFAGDIYFIDALDRNFLIRPDRIDAYNRGFIDIGVYSELVPYSQVYFHGARASLFDIPLRTHMHGEFYVKDTEDERKPLRGFHGRTSPEEEFRRCFRIEDDFSFYSRQSQLWRIDEFSEDKTKLTMTLVEGDKEIGTSKIFDFMSNTRVWQGRQVVTGDEIEPGQKVLFNLTWSSLYGPGRIVDLWLDQESRDTVVQRQHESHKMYISERGIPAWIDEVDNKAHTVTVTFFDTVDSSFFKEIFAGRKHCALAVADKQLRLYDPFSDRKICHILDVTKTEKEMGSSGIQICVKVDLMLEGFRPGENVRLFPKGYGVKHIPREEEIFAIRP
;
A
#
# COMPACT_ATOMS: atom_id res chain seq x y z
N MET A 1 40.43 -64.80 -5.72
CA MET A 1 39.82 -64.40 -4.43
C MET A 1 39.91 -62.88 -4.35
N SER A 2 39.02 -62.15 -5.04
CA SER A 2 37.69 -61.71 -4.58
C SER A 2 37.76 -60.99 -3.23
N LEU A 3 37.66 -59.65 -3.24
CA LEU A 3 36.49 -58.95 -2.70
C LEU A 3 36.60 -57.43 -2.96
N PHE A 4 35.73 -57.01 -3.86
CA PHE A 4 35.21 -55.67 -4.10
C PHE A 4 34.45 -55.16 -2.86
N LEU A 5 34.59 -53.89 -2.45
CA LEU A 5 33.60 -53.13 -1.67
C LEU A 5 34.07 -51.65 -1.61
N GLN A 6 33.68 -50.78 -2.55
CA GLN A 6 32.38 -50.11 -2.73
C GLN A 6 32.31 -48.77 -1.95
N ARG A 7 32.43 -47.69 -2.72
CA ARG A 7 32.27 -46.29 -2.32
C ARG A 7 30.83 -46.05 -1.85
N ILE A 8 30.65 -45.52 -0.65
CA ILE A 8 29.36 -45.01 -0.18
C ILE A 8 29.33 -43.51 -0.50
N SER A 9 28.68 -43.16 -1.62
CA SER A 9 28.21 -41.80 -1.87
C SER A 9 26.88 -41.63 -1.15
N ILE A 10 26.86 -40.82 -0.09
CA ILE A 10 25.63 -40.41 0.59
C ILE A 10 24.98 -39.34 -0.29
N LEU A 11 23.98 -39.75 -1.06
CA LEU A 11 23.09 -38.86 -1.80
C LEU A 11 22.08 -38.32 -0.78
N LEU A 12 22.25 -37.07 -0.34
CA LEU A 12 21.28 -36.37 0.50
C LEU A 12 20.07 -36.03 -0.41
N PHE A 13 19.00 -36.80 -0.30
CA PHE A 13 17.73 -36.51 -0.97
C PHE A 13 17.10 -35.31 -0.25
N LEU A 14 17.22 -34.13 -0.86
CA LEU A 14 16.47 -32.94 -0.44
C LEU A 14 14.99 -33.21 -0.76
N LEU A 15 14.21 -33.63 0.24
CA LEU A 15 12.76 -33.62 0.13
C LEU A 15 12.34 -32.14 0.09
N LEU A 16 12.07 -31.62 -1.10
CA LEU A 16 11.17 -30.47 -1.25
C LEU A 16 9.82 -30.92 -0.71
N VAL A 17 9.50 -30.52 0.52
CA VAL A 17 8.11 -30.47 0.97
C VAL A 17 7.48 -29.31 0.22
N THR A 18 6.98 -29.59 -0.98
CA THR A 18 5.98 -28.72 -1.59
C THR A 18 4.76 -28.81 -0.70
N SER A 19 4.58 -27.82 0.16
CA SER A 19 3.31 -27.55 0.82
C SER A 19 2.27 -27.30 -0.28
N ALA A 20 1.57 -28.35 -0.68
CA ALA A 20 0.32 -28.24 -1.40
C ALA A 20 -0.72 -27.74 -0.39
N HIS A 21 -0.74 -26.43 -0.13
CA HIS A 21 -1.91 -25.81 0.48
C HIS A 21 -3.05 -26.01 -0.52
N ALA A 22 -4.06 -26.78 -0.14
CA ALA A 22 -5.33 -26.74 -0.85
C ALA A 22 -5.82 -25.28 -0.77
N GLU A 23 -5.94 -24.60 -1.91
CA GLU A 23 -6.47 -23.24 -1.97
C GLU A 23 -7.83 -23.23 -1.26
N GLU A 24 -7.85 -22.59 -0.09
CA GLU A 24 -9.07 -22.33 0.64
C GLU A 24 -9.96 -21.52 -0.30
N LYS A 25 -11.16 -22.01 -0.61
CA LYS A 25 -12.06 -21.29 -1.51
C LYS A 25 -12.56 -20.05 -0.80
N PHE A 26 -12.27 -18.89 -1.35
CA PHE A 26 -12.77 -17.60 -0.89
C PHE A 26 -13.54 -16.91 -2.00
N ARG A 27 -14.43 -16.01 -1.61
CA ARG A 27 -15.16 -15.13 -2.50
C ARG A 27 -14.24 -14.08 -3.12
N THR A 28 -14.54 -13.75 -4.37
CA THR A 28 -13.98 -12.60 -5.10
C THR A 28 -15.13 -11.72 -5.59
N ASP A 29 -14.82 -10.51 -6.07
CA ASP A 29 -15.84 -9.59 -6.60
C ASP A 29 -16.68 -10.17 -7.74
N GLU A 30 -16.02 -10.94 -8.62
CA GLU A 30 -16.65 -11.61 -9.77
C GLU A 30 -17.06 -13.06 -9.46
N GLY A 31 -16.72 -13.55 -8.26
CA GLY A 31 -16.83 -14.94 -7.87
C GLY A 31 -18.22 -15.35 -7.36
N ASN A 32 -18.28 -16.58 -6.86
CA ASN A 32 -19.51 -17.13 -6.31
C ASN A 32 -19.88 -16.43 -4.98
N LYS A 33 -21.07 -15.81 -4.95
CA LYS A 33 -21.58 -15.08 -3.78
C LYS A 33 -21.85 -15.94 -2.55
N SER A 34 -21.93 -17.27 -2.69
CA SER A 34 -22.14 -18.17 -1.55
C SER A 34 -20.87 -18.45 -0.76
N GLU A 35 -19.70 -18.20 -1.33
CA GLU A 35 -18.42 -18.38 -0.63
C GLU A 35 -18.21 -17.23 0.37
N PRO A 36 -17.52 -17.47 1.51
CA PRO A 36 -17.15 -16.43 2.44
C PRO A 36 -16.01 -15.58 1.89
N TRP A 37 -15.95 -14.30 2.29
CA TRP A 37 -14.78 -13.47 2.03
C TRP A 37 -13.56 -13.98 2.81
N TYR A 38 -12.36 -13.77 2.24
CA TYR A 38 -11.12 -14.16 2.89
C TYR A 38 -10.87 -13.31 4.16
N GLN A 39 -10.61 -13.99 5.28
CA GLN A 39 -10.21 -13.36 6.54
C GLN A 39 -8.68 -13.35 6.65
N LEU A 40 -8.09 -12.18 6.87
CA LEU A 40 -6.65 -12.08 7.10
C LEU A 40 -6.23 -12.88 8.34
N LYS A 41 -5.14 -13.63 8.21
CA LYS A 41 -4.55 -14.44 9.29
C LYS A 41 -3.26 -13.78 9.80
N PRO A 42 -3.03 -13.73 11.12
CA PRO A 42 -1.77 -13.21 11.66
C PRO A 42 -0.57 -14.02 11.17
N GLY A 43 0.48 -13.32 10.72
CA GLY A 43 1.73 -13.96 10.24
C GLY A 43 1.64 -14.59 8.85
N GLU A 44 0.54 -14.41 8.11
CA GLU A 44 0.37 -14.91 6.75
C GLU A 44 0.05 -13.76 5.79
N PHE A 45 0.63 -13.83 4.58
CA PHE A 45 0.26 -12.94 3.49
C PHE A 45 -0.99 -13.48 2.80
N PRO A 46 -1.91 -12.61 2.36
CA PRO A 46 -3.14 -13.08 1.74
C PRO A 46 -2.88 -13.67 0.34
N PRO A 47 -3.74 -14.61 -0.13
CA PRO A 47 -3.68 -15.12 -1.50
C PRO A 47 -4.00 -14.03 -2.54
N GLU A 48 -3.52 -14.21 -3.77
CA GLU A 48 -3.88 -13.34 -4.89
C GLU A 48 -5.40 -13.28 -5.13
N ASN A 49 -5.89 -12.09 -5.49
CA ASN A 49 -7.29 -11.82 -5.83
C ASN A 49 -8.31 -12.13 -4.70
N SER A 50 -7.86 -12.21 -3.45
CA SER A 50 -8.71 -12.49 -2.28
C SER A 50 -9.37 -11.25 -1.66
N SER A 51 -8.99 -10.05 -2.10
CA SER A 51 -9.52 -8.77 -1.63
C SER A 51 -10.81 -8.36 -2.33
N HIS A 52 -11.58 -7.49 -1.67
CA HIS A 52 -12.72 -6.79 -2.22
C HIS A 52 -12.33 -5.37 -2.66
N TYR A 53 -12.69 -4.98 -3.88
CA TYR A 53 -12.40 -3.65 -4.41
C TYR A 53 -13.56 -2.67 -4.19
N PHE A 54 -13.25 -1.47 -3.69
CA PHE A 54 -14.11 -0.30 -3.87
C PHE A 54 -13.27 0.99 -3.92
N ALA A 55 -13.85 2.04 -4.51
CA ALA A 55 -13.23 3.36 -4.59
C ALA A 55 -14.07 4.40 -3.84
N GLY A 56 -13.46 5.53 -3.51
CA GLY A 56 -14.14 6.62 -2.83
C GLY A 56 -13.22 7.76 -2.40
N ASP A 57 -13.82 8.81 -1.85
CA ASP A 57 -13.09 9.98 -1.36
C ASP A 57 -12.69 9.80 0.12
N ILE A 58 -11.45 10.10 0.48
CA ILE A 58 -11.00 10.11 1.88
C ILE A 58 -11.47 11.39 2.61
N TYR A 59 -12.12 11.30 3.77
CA TYR A 59 -12.60 12.47 4.53
C TYR A 59 -11.95 12.65 5.91
N PHE A 60 -11.28 11.62 6.41
CA PHE A 60 -10.52 11.68 7.66
C PHE A 60 -9.27 10.83 7.52
N ILE A 61 -8.16 11.29 8.08
CA ILE A 61 -6.88 10.57 8.13
C ILE A 61 -6.34 10.72 9.55
N ASP A 62 -6.03 9.58 10.16
CA ASP A 62 -5.10 9.46 11.27
C ASP A 62 -3.90 8.66 10.77
N ALA A 63 -2.92 9.39 10.24
CA ALA A 63 -1.73 8.80 9.63
C ALA A 63 -0.84 8.05 10.65
N LEU A 64 -0.96 8.39 11.94
CA LEU A 64 -0.18 7.78 13.02
C LEU A 64 -0.66 6.37 13.31
N ASP A 65 -1.96 6.20 13.46
CA ASP A 65 -2.58 4.88 13.60
C ASP A 65 -2.79 4.16 12.27
N ARG A 66 -2.48 4.83 11.16
CA ARG A 66 -2.72 4.34 9.82
C ARG A 66 -4.21 4.02 9.59
N ASN A 67 -5.06 4.85 10.17
CA ASN A 67 -6.51 4.82 10.04
C ASN A 67 -6.99 5.93 9.11
N PHE A 68 -8.08 5.69 8.41
CA PHE A 68 -8.74 6.71 7.60
C PHE A 68 -10.23 6.42 7.48
N LEU A 69 -10.97 7.39 6.97
CA LEU A 69 -12.36 7.24 6.62
C LEU A 69 -12.51 7.51 5.14
N ILE A 70 -13.01 6.52 4.40
CA ILE A 70 -13.30 6.62 2.98
C ILE A 70 -14.80 6.60 2.79
N ARG A 71 -15.33 7.48 1.94
CA ARG A 71 -16.73 7.45 1.54
C ARG A 71 -16.83 6.81 0.16
N PRO A 72 -17.43 5.61 0.06
CA PRO A 72 -17.50 4.89 -1.21
C PRO A 72 -18.21 5.68 -2.30
N ASP A 73 -17.81 5.41 -3.53
CA ASP A 73 -18.46 5.93 -4.72
C ASP A 73 -19.93 5.51 -4.82
N ARG A 74 -20.71 6.35 -5.48
CA ARG A 74 -22.10 6.04 -5.79
C ARG A 74 -22.15 5.08 -6.97
N ILE A 75 -22.50 3.83 -6.69
CA ILE A 75 -22.80 2.84 -7.73
C ILE A 75 -24.30 2.57 -7.80
N ASP A 76 -24.80 2.26 -9.00
CA ASP A 76 -26.23 2.01 -9.25
C ASP A 76 -26.77 0.80 -8.48
N ALA A 77 -25.90 -0.10 -8.04
CA ALA A 77 -26.27 -1.23 -7.20
C ALA A 77 -26.74 -0.80 -5.79
N TYR A 78 -26.40 0.40 -5.34
CA TYR A 78 -26.72 0.88 -4.00
C TYR A 78 -28.00 1.70 -3.97
N ASN A 79 -28.90 1.30 -3.08
CA ASN A 79 -30.07 2.10 -2.75
C ASN A 79 -29.64 3.45 -2.16
N ARG A 80 -30.30 4.55 -2.54
CA ARG A 80 -29.99 5.93 -2.10
C ARG A 80 -29.88 6.12 -0.58
N GLY A 81 -30.46 5.23 0.22
CA GLY A 81 -30.37 5.27 1.67
C GLY A 81 -29.07 4.74 2.27
N PHE A 82 -28.27 4.03 1.48
CA PHE A 82 -27.04 3.33 1.88
C PHE A 82 -25.79 3.96 1.28
N ILE A 83 -25.96 4.91 0.34
CA ILE A 83 -24.86 5.73 -0.21
C ILE A 83 -24.52 6.90 0.71
N ASP A 84 -23.40 7.56 0.45
CA ASP A 84 -22.88 8.71 1.18
C ASP A 84 -22.53 8.45 2.66
N ILE A 85 -22.36 7.19 3.06
CA ILE A 85 -21.95 6.78 4.41
C ILE A 85 -20.49 6.35 4.36
N GLY A 86 -19.64 6.98 5.17
CA GLY A 86 -18.22 6.63 5.26
C GLY A 86 -17.98 5.28 5.92
N VAL A 87 -16.87 4.65 5.57
CA VAL A 87 -16.36 3.42 6.18
C VAL A 87 -15.05 3.75 6.88
N TYR A 88 -14.95 3.35 8.15
CA TYR A 88 -13.69 3.39 8.87
C TYR A 88 -12.79 2.28 8.35
N SER A 89 -11.58 2.63 7.95
CA SER A 89 -10.61 1.68 7.42
C SER A 89 -9.27 1.86 8.12
N GLU A 90 -8.53 0.76 8.24
CA GLU A 90 -7.18 0.72 8.78
C GLU A 90 -6.25 0.02 7.80
N LEU A 91 -5.03 0.52 7.67
CA LEU A 91 -3.98 -0.14 6.91
C LEU A 91 -3.40 -1.30 7.74
N VAL A 92 -3.27 -2.47 7.12
CA VAL A 92 -2.50 -3.59 7.66
C VAL A 92 -0.98 -3.32 7.57
N PRO A 93 -0.12 -4.02 8.34
CA PRO A 93 1.33 -3.75 8.36
C PRO A 93 1.99 -3.66 6.97
N TYR A 94 1.58 -4.54 6.05
CA TYR A 94 2.11 -4.62 4.69
C TYR A 94 1.28 -3.84 3.64
N SER A 95 0.42 -2.90 4.06
CA SER A 95 -0.41 -2.17 3.10
C SER A 95 0.39 -1.31 2.14
N GLN A 96 -0.03 -1.36 0.89
CA GLN A 96 0.52 -0.62 -0.22
C GLN A 96 -0.24 0.68 -0.40
N VAL A 97 0.40 1.80 -0.06
CA VAL A 97 -0.16 3.13 -0.31
C VAL A 97 0.58 3.73 -1.49
N TYR A 98 -0.17 4.22 -2.48
CA TYR A 98 0.37 4.95 -3.62
C TYR A 98 -0.29 6.31 -3.75
N PHE A 99 0.52 7.27 -4.13
CA PHE A 99 0.11 8.61 -4.50
C PHE A 99 0.99 9.04 -5.66
N HIS A 100 0.45 9.77 -6.64
CA HIS A 100 1.22 10.28 -7.78
C HIS A 100 2.16 9.25 -8.45
N GLY A 101 1.74 7.99 -8.54
CA GLY A 101 2.42 6.88 -9.20
C GLY A 101 3.62 6.28 -8.46
N ALA A 102 3.85 6.67 -7.20
CA ALA A 102 4.90 6.09 -6.37
C ALA A 102 4.39 5.70 -4.98
N ARG A 103 5.21 4.94 -4.23
CA ARG A 103 4.91 4.58 -2.83
C ARG A 103 4.73 5.86 -1.99
N ALA A 104 3.84 5.80 -1.01
CA ALA A 104 3.49 6.93 -0.19
C ALA A 104 3.15 6.53 1.26
N SER A 105 3.00 7.52 2.12
CA SER A 105 2.39 7.40 3.44
C SER A 105 1.05 8.13 3.45
N LEU A 106 0.18 7.83 4.43
CA LEU A 106 -1.06 8.60 4.62
C LEU A 106 -0.80 10.09 4.89
N PHE A 107 0.40 10.46 5.34
CA PHE A 107 0.82 11.86 5.47
C PHE A 107 0.90 12.61 4.13
N ASP A 108 1.15 11.89 3.04
CA ASP A 108 1.29 12.49 1.71
C ASP A 108 -0.08 12.80 1.07
N ILE A 109 -1.15 12.16 1.56
CA ILE A 109 -2.46 12.18 0.92
C ILE A 109 -3.30 13.36 1.43
N PRO A 110 -3.69 14.30 0.55
CA PRO A 110 -4.63 15.35 0.92
C PRO A 110 -6.01 14.78 1.26
N LEU A 111 -6.72 15.39 2.20
CA LEU A 111 -8.13 15.07 2.41
C LEU A 111 -8.93 15.33 1.12
N ARG A 112 -9.93 14.49 0.91
CA ARG A 112 -10.85 14.44 -0.24
C ARG A 112 -10.23 14.01 -1.54
N THR A 113 -9.02 13.45 -1.51
CA THR A 113 -8.48 12.72 -2.65
C THR A 113 -9.34 11.49 -2.88
N HIS A 114 -9.75 11.30 -4.13
CA HIS A 114 -10.39 10.07 -4.57
C HIS A 114 -9.35 8.95 -4.65
N MET A 115 -9.68 7.80 -4.07
CA MET A 115 -8.77 6.68 -3.94
C MET A 115 -9.47 5.38 -4.33
N HIS A 116 -8.73 4.53 -5.02
CA HIS A 116 -9.07 3.16 -5.35
C HIS A 116 -8.46 2.23 -4.31
N GLY A 117 -9.23 1.32 -3.72
CA GLY A 117 -8.70 0.43 -2.69
C GLY A 117 -9.09 -1.03 -2.82
N GLU A 118 -8.22 -1.88 -2.29
CA GLU A 118 -8.41 -3.30 -2.10
C GLU A 118 -8.47 -3.58 -0.60
N PHE A 119 -9.57 -4.16 -0.15
CA PHE A 119 -9.92 -4.29 1.26
C PHE A 119 -10.25 -5.74 1.62
N TYR A 120 -10.01 -6.06 2.89
CA TYR A 120 -10.41 -7.29 3.54
C TYR A 120 -11.47 -6.99 4.59
N VAL A 121 -12.21 -8.03 4.94
CA VAL A 121 -13.17 -7.97 6.04
C VAL A 121 -12.48 -7.55 7.34
N LYS A 122 -13.20 -6.81 8.16
CA LYS A 122 -12.75 -6.36 9.48
C LYS A 122 -12.31 -7.53 10.35
N ASP A 123 -11.52 -7.21 11.37
CA ASP A 123 -11.17 -8.21 12.37
C ASP A 123 -12.43 -8.70 13.11
N THR A 124 -12.46 -9.97 13.50
CA THR A 124 -13.54 -10.49 14.35
C THR A 124 -13.59 -9.80 15.70
N GLU A 125 -12.46 -9.27 16.18
CA GLU A 125 -12.35 -8.48 17.41
C GLU A 125 -12.66 -6.99 17.21
N ASP A 126 -12.95 -6.54 15.97
CA ASP A 126 -13.29 -5.14 15.70
C ASP A 126 -14.75 -4.82 16.11
N GLU A 127 -14.87 -4.32 17.34
CA GLU A 127 -16.12 -3.85 17.95
C GLU A 127 -16.50 -2.40 17.58
N ARG A 128 -15.70 -1.69 16.76
CA ARG A 128 -16.01 -0.30 16.40
C ARG A 128 -17.37 -0.22 15.72
N LYS A 129 -18.24 0.64 16.26
CA LYS A 129 -19.59 0.84 15.72
C LYS A 129 -19.50 1.43 14.30
N PRO A 130 -20.30 0.91 13.36
CA PRO A 130 -20.34 1.45 12.01
C PRO A 130 -20.88 2.88 12.02
N LEU A 131 -20.50 3.66 11.01
CA LEU A 131 -21.14 4.95 10.81
C LEU A 131 -22.57 4.74 10.34
N ARG A 132 -23.46 5.53 10.93
CA ARG A 132 -24.89 5.41 10.66
C ARG A 132 -25.35 6.59 9.83
N GLY A 133 -25.87 6.28 8.65
CA GLY A 133 -26.67 7.20 7.86
C GLY A 133 -28.09 7.34 8.42
N PHE A 134 -28.93 7.97 7.61
CA PHE A 134 -30.33 8.19 7.95
C PHE A 134 -31.06 6.87 8.23
N HIS A 135 -31.97 6.88 9.22
CA HIS A 135 -32.66 5.68 9.72
C HIS A 135 -31.75 4.54 10.22
N GLY A 136 -30.50 4.85 10.60
CA GLY A 136 -29.59 3.87 11.18
C GLY A 136 -28.99 2.89 10.18
N ARG A 137 -29.06 3.20 8.88
CA ARG A 137 -28.43 2.43 7.80
C ARG A 137 -26.91 2.55 7.84
N THR A 138 -26.21 1.56 7.32
CA THR A 138 -24.74 1.52 7.22
C THR A 138 -24.33 1.41 5.76
N SER A 139 -23.06 1.71 5.46
CA SER A 139 -22.52 1.49 4.12
C SER A 139 -22.63 0.00 3.74
N PRO A 140 -22.87 -0.35 2.47
CA PRO A 140 -22.70 -1.72 1.97
C PRO A 140 -21.26 -2.23 2.16
N GLU A 141 -20.28 -1.32 2.14
CA GLU A 141 -18.85 -1.65 2.29
C GLU A 141 -18.40 -1.73 3.75
N GLU A 142 -19.32 -1.63 4.71
CA GLU A 142 -19.02 -1.50 6.13
C GLU A 142 -18.21 -2.68 6.71
N GLU A 143 -18.36 -3.87 6.14
CA GLU A 143 -17.60 -5.04 6.58
C GLU A 143 -16.12 -4.97 6.16
N PHE A 144 -15.78 -4.18 5.13
CA PHE A 144 -14.45 -4.13 4.54
C PHE A 144 -13.61 -2.98 5.10
N ARG A 145 -13.04 -3.20 6.28
CA ARG A 145 -12.29 -2.18 7.02
C ARG A 145 -10.77 -2.35 6.97
N ARG A 146 -10.25 -3.47 6.47
CA ARG A 146 -8.82 -3.78 6.49
C ARG A 146 -8.23 -3.51 5.11
N CYS A 147 -7.64 -2.34 4.91
CA CYS A 147 -7.14 -1.91 3.61
C CYS A 147 -5.76 -2.50 3.32
N PHE A 148 -5.63 -3.26 2.23
CA PHE A 148 -4.34 -3.80 1.76
C PHE A 148 -3.68 -2.87 0.75
N ARG A 149 -4.43 -2.33 -0.21
CA ARG A 149 -3.89 -1.39 -1.20
C ARG A 149 -4.81 -0.17 -1.28
N ILE A 150 -4.22 1.01 -1.42
CA ILE A 150 -4.94 2.25 -1.69
C ILE A 150 -4.11 3.17 -2.59
N GLU A 151 -4.72 3.67 -3.67
CA GLU A 151 -4.06 4.37 -4.77
C GLU A 151 -4.93 5.55 -5.24
N ASP A 152 -4.34 6.70 -5.50
CA ASP A 152 -5.04 7.80 -6.18
C ASP A 152 -5.33 7.44 -7.66
N ASP A 153 -6.21 8.21 -8.32
CA ASP A 153 -6.58 7.97 -9.72
C ASP A 153 -5.35 7.90 -10.63
N PHE A 154 -4.38 8.80 -10.43
CA PHE A 154 -3.11 8.79 -11.16
C PHE A 154 -2.42 7.44 -11.05
N SER A 155 -2.19 6.95 -9.83
CA SER A 155 -1.48 5.69 -9.60
C SER A 155 -2.27 4.51 -10.13
N PHE A 156 -3.58 4.48 -9.89
CA PHE A 156 -4.46 3.39 -10.30
C PHE A 156 -4.48 3.19 -11.82
N TYR A 157 -4.67 4.27 -12.58
CA TYR A 157 -4.67 4.20 -14.04
C TYR A 157 -3.26 3.94 -14.60
N SER A 158 -2.23 4.57 -14.01
CA SER A 158 -0.84 4.33 -14.41
C SER A 158 -0.43 2.87 -14.22
N ARG A 159 -0.80 2.23 -13.12
CA ARG A 159 -0.50 0.81 -12.84
C ARG A 159 -1.12 -0.13 -13.88
N GLN A 160 -2.28 0.22 -14.39
CA GLN A 160 -2.98 -0.54 -15.44
C GLN A 160 -2.49 -0.19 -16.85
N SER A 161 -1.48 0.67 -17.01
CA SER A 161 -1.03 1.18 -18.31
C SER A 161 -2.14 1.92 -19.08
N GLN A 162 -3.06 2.55 -18.35
CA GLN A 162 -4.19 3.30 -18.89
C GLN A 162 -3.96 4.80 -18.78
N LEU A 163 -4.45 5.54 -19.77
CA LEU A 163 -4.45 7.00 -19.81
C LEU A 163 -5.84 7.49 -20.22
N TRP A 164 -6.15 8.74 -19.90
CA TRP A 164 -7.36 9.38 -20.39
C TRP A 164 -7.01 10.28 -21.57
N ARG A 165 -7.63 10.05 -22.73
CA ARG A 165 -7.50 10.92 -23.89
C ARG A 165 -8.54 12.04 -23.79
N ILE A 166 -8.12 13.28 -23.96
CA ILE A 166 -9.02 14.43 -24.01
C ILE A 166 -9.74 14.41 -25.36
N ASP A 167 -11.07 14.32 -25.33
CA ASP A 167 -11.88 14.39 -26.55
C ASP A 167 -12.34 15.83 -26.80
N GLU A 168 -12.74 16.54 -25.74
CA GLU A 168 -13.24 17.92 -25.82
C GLU A 168 -13.01 18.68 -24.51
N PHE A 169 -12.69 19.98 -24.61
CA PHE A 169 -12.77 20.94 -23.51
C PHE A 169 -13.89 21.93 -23.82
N SER A 170 -14.90 22.02 -22.94
CA SER A 170 -16.09 22.84 -23.16
C SER A 170 -15.75 24.32 -23.40
N GLU A 171 -16.60 25.02 -24.18
CA GLU A 171 -16.38 26.45 -24.52
C GLU A 171 -16.22 27.36 -23.30
N ASP A 172 -16.93 27.05 -22.21
CA ASP A 172 -16.86 27.77 -20.94
C ASP A 172 -15.68 27.35 -20.03
N LYS A 173 -14.87 26.38 -20.49
CA LYS A 173 -13.72 25.80 -19.79
C LYS A 173 -14.05 25.25 -18.40
N THR A 174 -15.22 24.65 -18.24
CA THR A 174 -15.64 24.03 -16.97
C THR A 174 -15.73 22.50 -17.02
N LYS A 175 -15.62 21.88 -18.19
CA LYS A 175 -15.80 20.43 -18.36
C LYS A 175 -14.83 19.83 -19.35
N LEU A 176 -14.23 18.71 -18.97
CA LEU A 176 -13.41 17.88 -19.85
C LEU A 176 -14.15 16.59 -20.18
N THR A 177 -14.39 16.37 -21.47
CA THR A 177 -14.89 15.10 -22.00
C THR A 177 -13.69 14.25 -22.39
N MET A 178 -13.59 13.04 -21.83
CA MET A 178 -12.41 12.20 -21.97
C MET A 178 -12.77 10.73 -22.09
N THR A 179 -11.97 9.99 -22.85
CA THR A 179 -12.13 8.55 -23.06
C THR A 179 -10.91 7.80 -22.53
N LEU A 180 -11.14 6.72 -21.76
CA LEU A 180 -10.09 5.87 -21.23
C LEU A 180 -9.48 5.02 -22.35
N VAL A 181 -8.15 5.05 -22.47
CA VAL A 181 -7.37 4.35 -23.49
C VAL A 181 -6.24 3.51 -22.87
N GLU A 182 -5.93 2.40 -23.51
CA GLU A 182 -4.73 1.59 -23.29
C GLU A 182 -3.92 1.59 -24.59
N GLY A 183 -2.75 2.24 -24.59
CA GLY A 183 -2.05 2.56 -25.83
C GLY A 183 -2.89 3.51 -26.70
N ASP A 184 -3.30 3.04 -27.89
CA ASP A 184 -4.20 3.77 -28.81
C ASP A 184 -5.62 3.19 -28.84
N LYS A 185 -5.90 2.15 -28.05
CA LYS A 185 -7.19 1.46 -28.02
C LYS A 185 -8.09 2.09 -26.98
N GLU A 186 -9.31 2.44 -27.38
CA GLU A 186 -10.37 2.82 -26.45
C GLU A 186 -10.89 1.59 -25.70
N ILE A 187 -10.88 1.68 -24.36
CA ILE A 187 -11.28 0.58 -23.47
C ILE A 187 -12.43 0.97 -22.53
N GLY A 188 -12.79 2.25 -22.47
CA GLY A 188 -13.90 2.76 -21.67
C GLY A 188 -14.82 3.66 -22.48
N THR A 189 -15.97 3.98 -21.91
CA THR A 189 -16.87 4.99 -22.48
C THR A 189 -16.38 6.38 -22.15
N SER A 190 -16.67 7.34 -23.03
CA SER A 190 -16.42 8.75 -22.76
C SER A 190 -17.13 9.20 -21.46
N LYS A 191 -16.41 9.96 -20.62
CA LYS A 191 -16.90 10.53 -19.37
C LYS A 191 -16.64 12.03 -19.35
N ILE A 192 -17.48 12.74 -18.61
CA ILE A 192 -17.38 14.19 -18.43
C ILE A 192 -16.94 14.47 -17.00
N PHE A 193 -15.79 15.11 -16.84
CA PHE A 193 -15.22 15.50 -15.57
C PHE A 193 -15.35 17.00 -15.36
N ASP A 194 -15.59 17.43 -14.11
CA ASP A 194 -15.61 18.84 -13.77
C ASP A 194 -14.18 19.40 -13.74
N PHE A 195 -13.96 20.48 -14.50
CA PHE A 195 -12.72 21.25 -14.51
C PHE A 195 -12.96 22.59 -13.81
N MET A 196 -12.10 22.96 -12.87
CA MET A 196 -12.26 24.17 -12.08
C MET A 196 -11.15 25.17 -12.34
N SER A 197 -11.41 26.44 -12.04
CA SER A 197 -10.39 27.50 -12.14
C SER A 197 -9.19 27.29 -11.21
N ASN A 198 -9.31 26.45 -10.18
CA ASN A 198 -8.24 26.07 -9.27
C ASN A 198 -7.60 24.70 -9.57
N THR A 199 -7.98 24.05 -10.67
CA THR A 199 -7.33 22.81 -11.13
C THR A 199 -5.88 23.10 -11.52
N ARG A 200 -4.94 22.33 -10.98
CA ARG A 200 -3.51 22.46 -11.30
C ARG A 200 -3.21 21.68 -12.57
N VAL A 201 -2.86 22.37 -13.64
CA VAL A 201 -2.49 21.76 -14.92
C VAL A 201 -0.97 21.70 -15.01
N TRP A 202 -0.43 20.51 -15.23
CA TRP A 202 1.02 20.25 -15.23
C TRP A 202 1.50 19.89 -16.63
N GLN A 203 2.49 20.65 -17.10
CA GLN A 203 3.18 20.42 -18.37
C GLN A 203 4.69 20.53 -18.15
N GLY A 204 5.46 19.52 -18.56
CA GLY A 204 6.85 19.37 -18.16
C GLY A 204 7.01 19.48 -16.64
N ARG A 205 7.80 20.45 -16.16
CA ARG A 205 8.13 20.60 -14.73
C ARG A 205 7.39 21.72 -14.00
N GLN A 206 6.37 22.31 -14.63
CA GLN A 206 5.70 23.51 -14.14
C GLN A 206 4.17 23.40 -14.20
N VAL A 207 3.51 24.27 -13.42
CA VAL A 207 2.06 24.46 -13.50
C VAL A 207 1.78 25.51 -14.57
N VAL A 208 0.89 25.18 -15.51
CA VAL A 208 0.47 26.03 -16.62
C VAL A 208 -1.02 26.41 -16.49
N THR A 209 -1.49 27.29 -17.37
CA THR A 209 -2.92 27.62 -17.47
C THR A 209 -3.67 26.53 -18.23
N GLY A 210 -5.00 26.51 -18.12
CA GLY A 210 -5.84 25.59 -18.89
C GLY A 210 -5.85 25.85 -20.41
N ASP A 211 -5.15 26.87 -20.90
CA ASP A 211 -5.04 27.18 -22.33
C ASP A 211 -4.16 26.17 -23.10
N GLU A 212 -3.28 25.45 -22.39
CA GLU A 212 -2.40 24.42 -22.97
C GLU A 212 -3.10 23.05 -23.16
N ILE A 213 -4.39 22.98 -22.80
CA ILE A 213 -5.19 21.76 -22.91
C ILE A 213 -5.72 21.64 -24.34
N GLU A 214 -5.37 20.55 -25.00
CA GLU A 214 -5.75 20.27 -26.39
C GLU A 214 -6.40 18.89 -26.54
N PRO A 215 -7.43 18.75 -27.40
CA PRO A 215 -7.96 17.45 -27.78
C PRO A 215 -6.87 16.51 -28.32
N GLY A 216 -6.97 15.23 -27.98
CA GLY A 216 -6.01 14.19 -28.35
C GLY A 216 -4.89 13.96 -27.34
N GLN A 217 -4.65 14.89 -26.41
CA GLN A 217 -3.67 14.69 -25.33
C GLN A 217 -4.06 13.50 -24.44
N LYS A 218 -3.06 12.68 -24.08
CA LYS A 218 -3.22 11.54 -23.17
C LYS A 218 -2.66 11.91 -21.81
N VAL A 219 -3.55 11.96 -20.83
CA VAL A 219 -3.27 12.55 -19.53
C VAL A 219 -3.58 11.58 -18.40
N LEU A 220 -3.04 11.90 -17.22
CA LEU A 220 -3.51 11.38 -15.93
C LEU A 220 -4.05 12.54 -15.10
N PHE A 221 -4.85 12.23 -14.10
CA PHE A 221 -5.43 13.22 -13.20
C PHE A 221 -5.62 12.63 -11.82
N ASN A 222 -5.95 13.50 -10.86
CA ASN A 222 -6.51 13.12 -9.56
C ASN A 222 -7.84 13.81 -9.34
N LEU A 223 -8.79 13.08 -8.76
CA LEU A 223 -10.16 13.54 -8.55
C LEU A 223 -10.45 13.89 -7.09
N THR A 224 -11.54 14.61 -6.91
CA THR A 224 -12.21 14.86 -5.65
C THR A 224 -13.72 14.92 -5.87
N TRP A 225 -14.50 14.66 -4.83
CA TRP A 225 -15.97 14.64 -4.88
C TRP A 225 -16.57 13.61 -5.84
N SER A 226 -15.81 12.59 -6.24
CA SER A 226 -16.32 11.49 -7.08
C SER A 226 -17.48 10.77 -6.39
N SER A 227 -17.46 10.71 -5.06
CA SER A 227 -18.52 10.04 -4.30
C SER A 227 -19.85 10.82 -4.28
N LEU A 228 -19.92 12.06 -4.79
CA LEU A 228 -21.13 12.90 -4.78
C LEU A 228 -21.53 13.41 -6.17
N TYR A 229 -20.55 13.81 -6.98
CA TYR A 229 -20.77 14.53 -8.23
C TYR A 229 -20.24 13.75 -9.43
N GLY A 230 -21.04 12.80 -9.92
CA GLY A 230 -20.75 12.09 -11.17
C GLY A 230 -19.34 11.49 -11.21
N PRO A 231 -18.62 11.58 -12.34
CA PRO A 231 -17.25 11.10 -12.46
C PRO A 231 -16.21 11.84 -11.60
N GLY A 232 -16.58 12.91 -10.89
CA GLY A 232 -15.68 13.68 -10.02
C GLY A 232 -15.14 14.97 -10.64
N ARG A 233 -14.41 15.72 -9.81
CA ARG A 233 -13.77 16.99 -10.15
C ARG A 233 -12.26 16.84 -10.18
N ILE A 234 -11.63 17.35 -11.22
CA ILE A 234 -10.19 17.29 -11.41
C ILE A 234 -9.49 18.29 -10.48
N VAL A 235 -8.56 17.81 -9.66
CA VAL A 235 -7.70 18.64 -8.79
C VAL A 235 -6.36 18.92 -9.47
N ASP A 236 -5.78 17.88 -10.07
CA ASP A 236 -4.52 17.92 -10.80
C ASP A 236 -4.68 17.20 -12.13
N LEU A 237 -4.06 17.75 -13.18
CA LEU A 237 -4.09 17.22 -14.54
C LEU A 237 -2.66 17.22 -15.11
N TRP A 238 -2.14 16.08 -15.52
CA TRP A 238 -0.78 15.94 -16.08
C TRP A 238 -0.83 15.67 -17.58
N LEU A 239 -0.46 16.68 -18.37
CA LEU A 239 -0.66 16.71 -19.83
C LEU A 239 0.30 15.82 -20.62
N ASP A 240 1.50 15.57 -20.10
CA ASP A 240 2.58 14.93 -20.84
C ASP A 240 3.39 13.95 -19.97
N GLN A 241 4.29 13.19 -20.61
CA GLN A 241 5.10 12.20 -19.91
C GLN A 241 6.09 12.82 -18.93
N GLU A 242 6.69 13.98 -19.28
CA GLU A 242 7.66 14.63 -18.40
C GLU A 242 7.00 15.10 -17.10
N SER A 243 5.77 15.60 -17.16
CA SER A 243 5.03 16.03 -15.97
C SER A 243 4.63 14.86 -15.08
N ARG A 244 4.26 13.72 -15.67
CA ARG A 244 4.04 12.46 -14.94
C ARG A 244 5.31 11.94 -14.28
N ASP A 245 6.41 11.85 -15.02
CA ASP A 245 7.69 11.38 -14.48
C ASP A 245 8.20 12.28 -13.35
N THR A 246 8.01 13.59 -13.49
CA THR A 246 8.40 14.58 -12.49
C THR A 246 7.64 14.40 -11.17
N VAL A 247 6.33 14.18 -11.23
CA VAL A 247 5.54 13.99 -9.99
C VAL A 247 5.84 12.63 -9.34
N VAL A 248 6.01 11.58 -10.13
CA VAL A 248 6.42 10.24 -9.66
C VAL A 248 7.74 10.32 -8.92
N GLN A 249 8.75 10.97 -9.51
CA GLN A 249 10.06 11.11 -8.87
C GLN A 249 9.98 11.90 -7.56
N ARG A 250 9.20 12.98 -7.52
CA ARG A 250 9.04 13.78 -6.29
C ARG A 250 8.41 12.95 -5.17
N GLN A 251 7.37 12.18 -5.48
CA GLN A 251 6.70 11.34 -4.49
C GLN A 251 7.62 10.19 -4.05
N HIS A 252 8.39 9.60 -4.97
CA HIS A 252 9.42 8.62 -4.63
C HIS A 252 10.45 9.17 -3.63
N GLU A 253 10.95 10.40 -3.83
CA GLU A 253 11.87 11.04 -2.88
C GLU A 253 11.21 11.35 -1.53
N SER A 254 9.94 11.77 -1.50
CA SER A 254 9.17 11.98 -0.25
C SER A 254 9.13 10.68 0.57
N HIS A 255 8.72 9.59 -0.08
CA HIS A 255 8.63 8.29 0.58
C HIS A 255 10.01 7.73 0.97
N LYS A 256 11.05 7.99 0.17
CA LYS A 256 12.43 7.65 0.53
C LYS A 256 12.85 8.32 1.82
N MET A 257 12.54 9.61 1.97
CA MET A 257 12.80 10.33 3.21
C MET A 257 12.02 9.73 4.37
N TYR A 258 10.70 9.50 4.19
CA TYR A 258 9.83 8.90 5.21
C TYR A 258 10.36 7.56 5.76
N ILE A 259 10.73 6.63 4.86
CA ILE A 259 11.29 5.32 5.21
C ILE A 259 12.67 5.46 5.85
N SER A 260 13.51 6.40 5.39
CA SER A 260 14.85 6.59 5.96
C SER A 260 14.82 7.00 7.43
N GLU A 261 13.77 7.72 7.85
CA GLU A 261 13.60 8.23 9.21
C GLU A 261 12.92 7.21 10.14
N ARG A 262 12.05 6.35 9.60
CA ARG A 262 11.23 5.40 10.39
C ARG A 262 11.66 3.95 10.28
N GLY A 263 12.62 3.66 9.39
CA GLY A 263 13.12 2.31 9.14
C GLY A 263 12.23 1.52 8.18
N ILE A 264 12.83 0.48 7.59
CA ILE A 264 12.17 -0.39 6.63
C ILE A 264 11.30 -1.39 7.40
N PRO A 265 9.99 -1.48 7.13
CA PRO A 265 9.11 -2.37 7.87
C PRO A 265 9.24 -3.81 7.39
N ALA A 266 9.17 -4.72 8.35
CA ALA A 266 9.19 -6.16 8.17
C ALA A 266 8.40 -6.81 9.31
N TRP A 267 8.18 -8.12 9.21
CA TRP A 267 7.82 -8.94 10.35
C TRP A 267 8.91 -9.96 10.65
N ILE A 268 8.78 -10.64 11.79
CA ILE A 268 9.64 -11.73 12.19
C ILE A 268 9.04 -13.05 11.75
N ASP A 269 9.79 -13.84 10.99
CA ASP A 269 9.41 -15.21 10.63
C ASP A 269 9.85 -16.18 11.73
N GLU A 270 11.09 -16.05 12.20
CA GLU A 270 11.70 -17.01 13.12
C GLU A 270 12.67 -16.34 14.12
N VAL A 271 12.84 -16.97 15.28
CA VAL A 271 13.72 -16.51 16.35
C VAL A 271 14.46 -17.69 17.00
N ASP A 272 15.80 -17.60 17.05
CA ASP A 272 16.63 -18.50 17.85
C ASP A 272 17.30 -17.72 18.99
N ASN A 273 16.77 -17.93 20.21
CA ASN A 273 17.27 -17.29 21.42
C ASN A 273 18.69 -17.74 21.82
N LYS A 274 19.14 -18.94 21.45
CA LYS A 274 20.49 -19.42 21.79
C LYS A 274 21.53 -18.87 20.83
N ALA A 275 21.19 -18.80 19.54
CA ALA A 275 22.06 -18.23 18.51
C ALA A 275 22.00 -16.69 18.47
N HIS A 276 21.00 -16.09 19.13
CA HIS A 276 20.65 -14.67 19.04
C HIS A 276 20.34 -14.24 17.61
N THR A 277 19.61 -15.08 16.87
CA THR A 277 19.27 -14.81 15.47
C THR A 277 17.78 -14.57 15.29
N VAL A 278 17.46 -13.64 14.39
CA VAL A 278 16.10 -13.28 14.01
C VAL A 278 16.03 -13.31 12.48
N THR A 279 15.05 -14.02 11.95
CA THR A 279 14.76 -14.05 10.51
C THR A 279 13.57 -13.13 10.26
N VAL A 280 13.70 -12.21 9.31
CA VAL A 280 12.65 -11.21 9.01
C VAL A 280 12.39 -11.13 7.52
N THR A 281 11.12 -10.99 7.15
CA THR A 281 10.66 -10.76 5.77
C THR A 281 10.16 -9.33 5.63
N PHE A 282 10.71 -8.60 4.66
CA PHE A 282 10.33 -7.21 4.42
C PHE A 282 9.00 -7.11 3.67
N PHE A 283 8.21 -6.10 4.02
CA PHE A 283 6.96 -5.83 3.31
C PHE A 283 7.20 -5.14 1.96
N ASP A 284 6.34 -5.40 0.97
CA ASP A 284 6.28 -4.70 -0.31
C ASP A 284 5.61 -3.32 -0.16
N THR A 285 6.15 -2.52 0.75
CA THR A 285 5.73 -1.14 1.04
C THR A 285 6.82 -0.14 0.64
N VAL A 286 8.02 -0.64 0.33
CA VAL A 286 9.17 0.15 -0.13
C VAL A 286 9.56 -0.29 -1.53
N ASP A 287 10.15 0.61 -2.31
CA ASP A 287 10.62 0.25 -3.64
C ASP A 287 11.79 -0.73 -3.56
N SER A 288 11.79 -1.75 -4.42
CA SER A 288 12.79 -2.83 -4.38
C SER A 288 14.24 -2.35 -4.61
N SER A 289 14.43 -1.20 -5.26
CA SER A 289 15.73 -0.56 -5.45
C SER A 289 16.38 -0.16 -4.13
N PHE A 290 15.57 0.13 -3.09
CA PHE A 290 16.07 0.46 -1.75
C PHE A 290 16.97 -0.64 -1.23
N PHE A 291 16.54 -1.90 -1.34
CA PHE A 291 17.30 -3.03 -0.82
C PHE A 291 18.68 -3.19 -1.49
N LYS A 292 18.80 -2.85 -2.78
CA LYS A 292 20.09 -2.86 -3.49
C LYS A 292 21.03 -1.78 -2.96
N GLU A 293 20.55 -0.55 -2.85
CA GLU A 293 21.35 0.58 -2.33
C GLU A 293 21.75 0.37 -0.86
N ILE A 294 20.84 -0.21 -0.09
CA ILE A 294 20.94 -0.31 1.35
C ILE A 294 21.83 -1.47 1.79
N PHE A 295 21.71 -2.63 1.13
CA PHE A 295 22.46 -3.83 1.50
C PHE A 295 23.74 -4.04 0.69
N ALA A 296 24.13 -3.08 -0.16
CA ALA A 296 25.40 -3.10 -0.89
C ALA A 296 26.61 -3.06 0.08
N GLY A 297 27.06 -4.24 0.51
CA GLY A 297 28.22 -4.45 1.37
C GLY A 297 28.03 -4.08 2.85
N ARG A 298 26.83 -3.64 3.27
CA ARG A 298 26.54 -3.29 4.66
C ARG A 298 26.08 -4.53 5.42
N LYS A 299 26.92 -4.98 6.37
CA LYS A 299 26.55 -6.07 7.29
C LYS A 299 25.97 -5.59 8.61
N HIS A 300 26.09 -4.31 8.95
CA HIS A 300 25.57 -3.78 10.21
C HIS A 300 24.22 -3.09 10.00
N CYS A 301 23.31 -3.34 10.92
CA CYS A 301 21.97 -2.78 10.98
C CYS A 301 21.59 -2.50 12.44
N ALA A 302 20.40 -1.93 12.64
CA ALA A 302 19.70 -2.01 13.89
C ALA A 302 18.26 -2.47 13.64
N LEU A 303 17.69 -3.22 14.59
CA LEU A 303 16.32 -3.71 14.55
C LEU A 303 15.55 -3.17 15.75
N ALA A 304 14.33 -2.68 15.53
CA ALA A 304 13.45 -2.23 16.59
C ALA A 304 12.09 -2.91 16.46
N VAL A 305 11.49 -3.32 17.58
CA VAL A 305 10.15 -3.91 17.63
C VAL A 305 9.13 -2.81 17.37
N ALA A 306 8.16 -3.09 16.50
CA ALA A 306 7.10 -2.17 16.14
C ALA A 306 5.72 -2.75 16.46
N ASP A 307 4.76 -1.88 16.75
CA ASP A 307 3.36 -2.30 16.90
C ASP A 307 2.70 -2.66 15.55
N LYS A 308 1.42 -3.03 15.56
CA LYS A 308 0.65 -3.35 14.35
C LYS A 308 0.46 -2.14 13.41
N GLN A 309 0.60 -0.92 13.93
CA GLN A 309 0.62 0.32 13.16
C GLN A 309 2.04 0.72 12.73
N LEU A 310 3.04 -0.12 12.97
CA LEU A 310 4.44 0.06 12.65
C LEU A 310 5.12 1.24 13.36
N ARG A 311 4.62 1.62 14.54
CA ARG A 311 5.21 2.63 15.42
C ARG A 311 6.21 1.97 16.37
N LEU A 312 7.18 2.76 16.82
CA LEU A 312 8.20 2.36 17.80
C LEU A 312 7.89 3.04 19.14
N TYR A 313 8.36 2.46 20.25
CA TYR A 313 8.19 3.09 21.56
C TYR A 313 9.16 4.27 21.71
N ASP A 314 10.43 4.07 21.37
CA ASP A 314 11.45 5.12 21.16
C ASP A 314 12.49 4.58 20.16
N PRO A 315 12.58 5.12 18.93
CA PRO A 315 13.53 4.66 17.92
C PRO A 315 15.01 4.67 18.39
N PHE A 316 15.38 5.57 19.31
CA PHE A 316 16.75 5.64 19.83
C PHE A 316 17.09 4.56 20.83
N SER A 317 16.19 4.31 21.78
CA SER A 317 16.40 3.37 22.87
C SER A 317 16.07 1.92 22.48
N ASP A 318 15.04 1.73 21.64
CA ASP A 318 14.53 0.40 21.32
C ASP A 318 15.37 -0.36 20.32
N ARG A 319 16.05 0.36 19.42
CA ARG A 319 16.87 -0.28 18.40
C ARG A 319 17.96 -1.14 19.04
N LYS A 320 18.17 -2.34 18.50
CA LYS A 320 19.26 -3.23 18.87
C LYS A 320 20.15 -3.44 17.68
N ILE A 321 21.44 -3.23 17.90
CA ILE A 321 22.45 -3.42 16.87
C ILE A 321 22.39 -4.87 16.41
N CYS A 322 22.45 -5.04 15.10
CA CYS A 322 22.37 -6.33 14.45
C CYS A 322 23.39 -6.46 13.32
N HIS A 323 23.70 -7.72 13.00
CA HIS A 323 24.58 -8.10 11.92
C HIS A 323 23.83 -9.00 10.95
N ILE A 324 23.73 -8.58 9.69
CA ILE A 324 23.17 -9.38 8.60
C ILE A 324 24.09 -10.58 8.36
N LEU A 325 23.56 -11.77 8.60
CA LEU A 325 24.22 -13.04 8.35
C LEU A 325 23.97 -13.51 6.93
N ASP A 326 22.72 -13.40 6.47
CA ASP A 326 22.28 -13.86 5.18
C ASP A 326 21.15 -13.00 4.60
N VAL A 327 21.04 -13.00 3.27
CA VAL A 327 19.99 -12.31 2.50
C VAL A 327 19.45 -13.28 1.48
N THR A 328 18.18 -13.64 1.62
CA THR A 328 17.51 -14.63 0.79
C THR A 328 16.41 -13.97 -0.02
N LYS A 329 16.32 -14.36 -1.29
CA LYS A 329 15.14 -14.04 -2.12
C LYS A 329 14.13 -15.15 -1.97
N THR A 330 12.91 -14.79 -1.63
CA THR A 330 11.76 -15.68 -1.51
C THR A 330 10.77 -15.42 -2.64
N GLU A 331 9.78 -16.29 -2.77
CA GLU A 331 8.66 -16.05 -3.66
C GLU A 331 7.93 -14.76 -3.25
N LYS A 332 7.54 -13.96 -4.24
CA LYS A 332 6.87 -12.69 -3.99
C LYS A 332 5.39 -12.93 -3.81
N GLU A 333 4.92 -12.89 -2.56
CA GLU A 333 3.51 -12.96 -2.19
C GLU A 333 2.87 -11.57 -2.07
N MET A 334 1.54 -11.47 -1.95
CA MET A 334 0.86 -10.20 -1.75
C MET A 334 1.31 -9.52 -0.45
N GLY A 335 1.96 -8.37 -0.56
CA GLY A 335 2.46 -7.63 0.61
C GLY A 335 3.87 -8.04 1.04
N SER A 336 4.44 -9.11 0.48
CA SER A 336 5.84 -9.49 0.67
C SER A 336 6.73 -8.86 -0.39
N SER A 337 7.88 -8.33 0.03
CA SER A 337 8.90 -7.84 -0.92
C SER A 337 9.62 -8.96 -1.67
N GLY A 338 9.46 -10.21 -1.24
CA GLY A 338 10.29 -11.35 -1.70
C GLY A 338 11.72 -11.30 -1.19
N ILE A 339 12.00 -10.49 -0.15
CA ILE A 339 13.31 -10.36 0.48
C ILE A 339 13.21 -10.69 1.95
N GLN A 340 14.01 -11.68 2.36
CA GLN A 340 14.18 -12.10 3.73
C GLN A 340 15.64 -11.92 4.14
N ILE A 341 15.88 -11.61 5.41
CA ILE A 341 17.23 -11.60 5.97
C ILE A 341 17.26 -12.36 7.28
N CYS A 342 18.41 -12.97 7.57
CA CYS A 342 18.72 -13.48 8.90
C CYS A 342 19.74 -12.53 9.54
N VAL A 343 19.42 -12.03 10.73
CA VAL A 343 20.30 -11.13 11.48
C VAL A 343 20.68 -11.73 12.82
N LYS A 344 21.92 -11.52 13.25
CA LYS A 344 22.34 -11.73 14.64
C LYS A 344 22.16 -10.43 15.42
N VAL A 345 21.37 -10.44 16.49
CA VAL A 345 21.16 -9.26 17.34
C VAL A 345 22.08 -9.31 18.56
N ASP A 346 22.60 -8.16 18.96
CA ASP A 346 23.50 -8.08 20.12
C ASP A 346 22.75 -8.30 21.45
N LEU A 347 21.46 -7.96 21.48
CA LEU A 347 20.59 -8.13 22.63
C LEU A 347 19.20 -8.58 22.15
N MET A 348 18.78 -9.75 22.64
CA MET A 348 17.43 -10.26 22.42
C MET A 348 16.42 -9.47 23.26
N LEU A 349 15.37 -8.96 22.61
CA LEU A 349 14.24 -8.32 23.25
C LEU A 349 13.06 -9.29 23.37
N GLU A 350 12.22 -9.09 24.38
CA GLU A 350 10.99 -9.88 24.54
C GLU A 350 10.10 -9.83 23.29
N GLY A 351 10.02 -8.66 22.64
CA GLY A 351 9.19 -8.45 21.46
C GLY A 351 9.74 -9.05 20.16
N PHE A 352 10.94 -9.65 20.15
CA PHE A 352 11.38 -10.44 19.01
C PHE A 352 10.67 -11.81 19.06
N ARG A 353 9.48 -11.87 18.46
CA ARG A 353 8.64 -13.07 18.38
C ARG A 353 8.12 -13.27 16.95
N PRO A 354 7.97 -14.51 16.47
CA PRO A 354 7.33 -14.78 15.19
C PRO A 354 5.97 -14.09 15.06
N GLY A 355 5.72 -13.48 13.90
CA GLY A 355 4.52 -12.71 13.59
C GLY A 355 4.54 -11.24 14.06
N GLU A 356 5.47 -10.84 14.94
CA GLU A 356 5.59 -9.45 15.38
C GLU A 356 6.27 -8.58 14.32
N ASN A 357 5.91 -7.29 14.32
CA ASN A 357 6.44 -6.33 13.37
C ASN A 357 7.76 -5.73 13.88
N VAL A 358 8.63 -5.36 12.95
CA VAL A 358 9.90 -4.71 13.23
C VAL A 358 10.19 -3.63 12.20
N ARG A 359 11.01 -2.67 12.59
CA ARG A 359 11.66 -1.69 11.70
C ARG A 359 13.15 -1.96 11.67
N LEU A 360 13.69 -2.10 10.46
CA LEU A 360 15.12 -2.22 10.25
C LEU A 360 15.73 -0.90 9.83
N PHE A 361 16.80 -0.53 10.50
CA PHE A 361 17.62 0.65 10.23
C PHE A 361 18.98 0.20 9.69
N PRO A 362 19.24 0.31 8.40
CA PRO A 362 20.53 -0.02 7.83
C PRO A 362 21.61 0.94 8.33
N LYS A 363 22.87 0.48 8.41
CA LYS A 363 23.99 1.39 8.70
C LYS A 363 24.00 2.54 7.70
N GLY A 364 24.05 3.78 8.19
CA GLY A 364 24.01 5.00 7.38
C GLY A 364 22.64 5.66 7.30
N TYR A 365 21.56 4.96 7.64
CA TYR A 365 20.28 5.61 7.94
C TYR A 365 20.43 6.16 9.36
N GLY A 366 20.62 7.46 9.48
CA GLY A 366 20.69 8.11 10.79
C GLY A 366 19.34 7.91 11.46
N VAL A 367 19.31 7.12 12.53
CA VAL A 367 18.09 7.03 13.35
C VAL A 367 17.86 8.42 13.93
N LYS A 368 16.73 9.03 13.56
CA LYS A 368 16.35 10.37 13.97
C LYS A 368 15.33 10.31 15.10
N HIS A 369 15.19 11.41 15.81
CA HIS A 369 14.07 11.58 16.71
C HIS A 369 12.87 11.86 15.80
N ILE A 370 11.81 11.09 16.00
CA ILE A 370 10.51 11.37 15.38
C ILE A 370 9.72 12.28 16.34
N PRO A 371 8.70 12.99 15.85
CA PRO A 371 7.78 13.69 16.74
C PRO A 371 7.23 12.72 17.78
N ARG A 372 7.13 13.17 19.03
CA ARG A 372 6.71 12.31 20.16
C ARG A 372 5.34 11.69 19.91
N GLU A 373 4.48 12.39 19.19
CA GLU A 373 3.14 11.95 18.78
C GLU A 373 3.16 10.67 17.91
N GLU A 374 4.27 10.39 17.23
CA GLU A 374 4.47 9.17 16.44
C GLU A 374 4.95 7.98 17.27
N GLU A 375 5.40 8.21 18.50
CA GLU A 375 5.82 7.17 19.42
C GLU A 375 4.61 6.50 20.11
N ILE A 376 4.78 5.24 20.53
CA ILE A 376 3.69 4.49 21.20
C ILE A 376 3.24 5.16 22.52
N PHE A 377 4.14 5.84 23.24
CA PHE A 377 3.84 6.43 24.56
C PHE A 377 3.25 7.84 24.50
N ALA A 378 3.08 8.46 23.32
CA ALA A 378 2.49 9.79 23.27
C ALA A 378 1.06 9.79 23.86
N ILE A 379 0.86 10.60 24.91
CA ILE A 379 -0.46 10.87 25.46
C ILE A 379 -1.26 11.56 24.36
N ARG A 380 -2.30 10.88 23.88
CA ARG A 380 -3.25 11.47 22.94
C ARG A 380 -4.26 12.32 23.71
N PRO A 381 -4.56 13.54 23.25
CA PRO A 381 -5.57 14.40 23.86
C PRO A 381 -6.99 13.80 23.78
#